data_AF-A0A2A5DU50-F1
#
_entry.id   AF-A0A2A5DU50-F1
#
_cell.length_a   1.000
_cell.length_b   1.000
_cell.length_c   1.000
_cell.angle_alpha   90.00
_cell.angle_beta   90.00
_cell.angle_gamma   90.00
#
_symmetry.space_group_name_H-M   'P 1'
#
loop_
_entity.id
_entity.type
_entity.pdbx_description
1 polymer ?
#
loop_
_entity_poly.entity_id
_entity_poly.type
_entity_poly.pdbx_seq_one_letter_code
_entity_poly.pdbx_strand_id
1 'polypeptide(L)'
;MVVSKEGRSDNSKPKPPAIPSKSSLEGPELAAAESLVQTVREQSADSLSFASEMIKTLHRRSEENVRILLNQDDSPANIVAVASRVLEVPKIRTQIVHGFLLDSVNASKRDMKDSPMLAIWESLKNEWIYINPNTGMIGLPDNYLIWWTGESPMFNIEGGGHFKSSVSAQKTAQNALDLTQRNLEQQHPNIWKFSLFSLPLHTQVVYQVMIMIPLGAFIILLLRNLVGIQTFGTFMPVLVALAFRETNLISGIILFSIVIGIGLLVRFYLEHLKLLLVPRIAAVLSSVVIIMILLSIISYHLGIEYGLSIALFPMVIMTMTIERMSVVWEERNPWEAILQVIGSLFAASIAYLAMNVPLMMHLFFTFPELLLVLMSAMLLLGRYRGYRLSELWRFNSLMAHELAGRSWPLRQHNKNLRNRPPEGPSDQQPNPGRHSRFQERGVTPPPHHAILAFRHSGF
;
A
#
# COMPACT_ATOMS: atom_id res chain seq x y z
N MET A 1 -25.13 7.20 6.01
CA MET A 1 -25.54 8.48 6.63
C MET A 1 -24.39 9.46 6.46
N VAL A 2 -24.55 10.48 5.62
CA VAL A 2 -23.52 11.52 5.43
C VAL A 2 -23.78 12.58 6.48
N VAL A 3 -23.00 12.58 7.56
CA VAL A 3 -23.07 13.62 8.60
C VAL A 3 -22.04 14.67 8.22
N SER A 4 -22.48 15.72 7.54
CA SER A 4 -21.64 16.90 7.29
C SER A 4 -21.49 17.69 8.59
N LYS A 5 -20.27 18.11 8.94
CA LYS A 5 -19.99 18.98 10.09
C LYS A 5 -20.77 20.31 9.99
N GLU A 6 -21.04 20.75 8.76
CA GLU A 6 -21.86 21.92 8.42
C GLU A 6 -23.37 21.65 8.35
N GLY A 7 -23.79 20.37 8.41
CA GLY A 7 -25.18 19.95 8.21
C GLY A 7 -26.07 20.07 9.44
N ARG A 8 -25.59 20.65 10.55
CA ARG A 8 -26.42 20.93 11.73
C ARG A 8 -27.16 22.25 11.53
N SER A 9 -27.96 22.34 10.47
CA SER A 9 -28.98 23.39 10.28
C SER A 9 -30.34 22.95 10.83
N ASP A 10 -30.35 22.11 11.87
CA ASP A 10 -31.56 21.95 12.66
C ASP A 10 -31.50 22.94 13.82
N ASN A 11 -32.41 23.92 13.78
CA ASN A 11 -32.57 25.05 14.70
C ASN A 11 -32.97 24.65 16.13
N SER A 12 -32.72 23.42 16.56
CA SER A 12 -32.89 23.00 17.95
C SER A 12 -31.67 23.46 18.74
N LYS A 13 -31.72 24.70 19.26
CA LYS A 13 -30.80 25.13 20.32
C LYS A 13 -30.76 24.00 21.37
N PRO A 14 -29.58 23.47 21.71
CA PRO A 14 -29.50 22.37 22.66
C PRO A 14 -30.21 22.80 23.95
N LYS A 15 -31.27 22.08 24.32
CA LYS A 15 -32.02 22.39 25.53
C LYS A 15 -31.20 21.88 26.72
N PRO A 16 -30.90 22.70 27.73
CA PRO A 16 -30.23 22.22 28.92
C PRO A 16 -31.06 21.12 29.58
N PRO A 17 -30.45 20.01 30.03
CA PRO A 17 -31.17 19.02 30.81
C PRO A 17 -31.72 19.66 32.08
N ALA A 18 -32.83 19.12 32.58
CA ALA A 18 -33.35 19.49 33.88
C ALA A 18 -32.26 19.23 34.93
N ILE A 19 -32.08 20.16 35.87
CA ILE A 19 -31.19 19.92 37.02
C ILE A 19 -31.77 18.72 37.77
N PRO A 20 -31.00 17.64 37.99
CA PRO A 20 -31.50 16.48 38.72
C PRO A 20 -31.98 16.93 40.11
N SER A 21 -33.22 16.57 40.45
CA SER A 21 -33.86 17.01 41.70
C SER A 21 -33.36 16.26 42.94
N LYS A 22 -32.67 15.13 42.74
CA LYS A 22 -32.04 14.29 43.77
C LYS A 22 -30.74 13.73 43.20
N SER A 23 -29.65 13.79 43.97
CA SER A 23 -28.39 13.12 43.63
C SER A 23 -28.63 11.61 43.50
N SER A 24 -28.03 10.98 42.48
CA SER A 24 -28.09 9.53 42.31
C SER A 24 -27.25 8.75 43.35
N LEU A 25 -26.38 9.44 44.10
CA LEU A 25 -25.45 8.84 45.06
C LEU A 25 -26.11 8.68 46.44
N GLU A 26 -25.86 7.57 47.13
CA GLU A 26 -26.42 7.29 48.46
C GLU A 26 -25.34 6.77 49.43
N GLY A 27 -25.52 7.02 50.74
CA GLY A 27 -24.69 6.45 51.80
C GLY A 27 -23.20 6.84 51.70
N PRO A 28 -22.26 5.87 51.74
CA PRO A 28 -20.81 6.14 51.69
C PRO A 28 -20.35 6.87 50.43
N GLU A 29 -20.97 6.63 49.28
CA GLU A 29 -20.61 7.28 48.01
C GLU A 29 -20.94 8.77 48.05
N LEU A 30 -22.08 9.13 48.65
CA LEU A 30 -22.47 10.54 48.80
C LEU A 30 -21.50 11.29 49.72
N ALA A 31 -21.10 10.68 50.84
CA ALA A 31 -20.12 11.28 51.75
C ALA A 31 -18.75 11.47 51.07
N ALA A 32 -18.30 10.49 50.27
CA ALA A 32 -17.07 10.59 49.49
C ALA A 32 -17.16 11.71 48.44
N ALA A 33 -18.30 11.81 47.73
CA ALA A 33 -18.55 12.84 46.74
C ALA A 33 -18.59 14.26 47.35
N GLU A 34 -19.27 14.44 48.48
CA GLU A 34 -19.32 15.73 49.19
C GLU A 34 -17.92 16.19 49.64
N SER A 35 -17.12 15.26 50.16
CA SER A 35 -15.73 15.55 50.54
C SER A 35 -14.89 15.99 49.35
N LEU A 36 -14.98 15.30 48.21
CA LEU A 36 -14.25 15.67 46.99
C LEU A 36 -14.74 17.00 46.41
N VAL A 37 -16.05 17.25 46.43
CA VAL A 37 -16.63 18.52 45.98
C VAL A 37 -16.06 19.68 46.80
N GLN A 38 -15.92 19.53 48.12
CA GLN A 38 -15.31 20.56 48.97
C GLN A 38 -13.85 20.83 48.59
N THR A 39 -13.03 19.77 48.45
CA THR A 39 -11.61 19.92 48.06
C THR A 39 -11.45 20.56 46.69
N VAL A 40 -12.22 20.13 45.70
CA VAL A 40 -12.15 20.67 44.33
C VAL A 40 -12.67 22.11 44.29
N ARG A 41 -13.65 22.46 45.14
CA ARG A 41 -14.20 23.83 45.22
C ARG A 41 -13.17 24.84 45.68
N GLU A 42 -12.26 24.45 46.58
CA GLU A 42 -11.17 25.33 47.04
C GLU A 42 -10.14 25.60 45.94
N GLN A 43 -10.03 24.71 44.96
CA GLN A 43 -9.06 24.78 43.86
C GLN A 43 -9.64 25.35 42.56
N SER A 44 -10.93 25.72 42.56
CA SER A 44 -11.67 26.06 41.34
C SER A 44 -12.46 27.37 41.46
N ALA A 45 -12.41 28.20 40.42
CA ALA A 45 -13.09 29.51 40.41
C ALA A 45 -14.48 29.51 39.76
N ASP A 46 -14.71 28.64 38.76
CA ASP A 46 -15.95 28.56 37.98
C ASP A 46 -16.38 27.10 37.76
N SER A 47 -17.59 26.89 37.22
CA SER A 47 -18.14 25.55 36.98
C SER A 47 -17.28 24.71 36.02
N LEU A 48 -16.60 25.35 35.07
CA LEU A 48 -15.73 24.71 34.09
C LEU A 48 -14.41 24.24 34.70
N SER A 49 -13.72 25.13 35.43
CA SER A 49 -12.50 24.75 36.15
C SER A 49 -12.82 23.72 37.22
N PHE A 50 -13.98 23.82 37.87
CA PHE A 50 -14.46 22.84 38.83
C PHE A 50 -14.56 21.45 38.20
N ALA A 51 -15.20 21.32 37.05
CA ALA A 51 -15.34 20.01 36.41
C ALA A 51 -14.03 19.50 35.79
N SER A 52 -13.18 20.37 35.25
CA SER A 52 -11.84 20.02 34.78
C SER A 52 -10.97 19.47 35.92
N GLU A 53 -10.98 20.15 37.06
CA GLU A 53 -10.21 19.73 38.24
C GLU A 53 -10.83 18.49 38.90
N MET A 54 -12.15 18.34 38.88
CA MET A 54 -12.82 17.10 39.30
C MET A 54 -12.31 15.90 38.50
N ILE A 55 -12.27 16.00 37.17
CA ILE A 55 -11.75 14.93 36.30
C ILE A 55 -10.28 14.62 36.63
N LYS A 56 -9.44 15.64 36.83
CA LYS A 56 -8.03 15.43 37.22
C LYS A 56 -7.90 14.77 38.59
N THR A 57 -8.77 15.13 39.53
CA THR A 57 -8.79 14.57 40.89
C THR A 57 -9.20 13.10 40.85
N LEU A 58 -10.19 12.73 40.02
CA LEU A 58 -10.57 11.32 39.81
C LEU A 58 -9.44 10.46 39.22
N HIS A 59 -8.47 11.05 38.52
CA HIS A 59 -7.27 10.31 38.08
C HIS A 59 -6.24 10.10 39.20
N ARG A 60 -6.29 10.87 40.29
CA ARG A 60 -5.37 10.75 41.43
C ARG A 60 -5.84 9.64 42.36
N ARG A 61 -5.45 8.39 42.05
CA ARG A 61 -5.82 7.16 42.80
C ARG A 61 -5.40 7.12 44.28
N SER A 62 -4.57 8.05 44.73
CA SER A 62 -4.04 8.09 46.09
C SER A 62 -5.10 8.40 47.15
N GLU A 63 -6.26 8.93 46.75
CA GLU A 63 -7.32 9.32 47.66
C GLU A 63 -8.33 8.19 47.86
N GLU A 64 -8.62 7.85 49.12
CA GLU A 64 -9.56 6.78 49.48
C GLU A 64 -10.97 7.05 48.93
N ASN A 65 -11.42 8.31 48.97
CA ASN A 65 -12.71 8.74 48.44
C ASN A 65 -12.85 8.46 46.94
N VAL A 66 -11.77 8.64 46.17
CA VAL A 66 -11.75 8.37 44.72
C VAL A 66 -11.89 6.87 44.45
N ARG A 67 -11.25 6.02 45.28
CA ARG A 67 -11.33 4.55 45.14
C ARG A 67 -12.74 4.02 45.40
N ILE A 68 -13.44 4.60 46.37
CA ILE A 68 -14.84 4.24 46.68
C ILE A 68 -15.74 4.55 45.49
N LEU A 69 -15.59 5.73 44.88
CA LEU A 69 -16.43 6.17 43.77
C LEU A 69 -16.14 5.42 42.45
N LEU A 70 -14.88 5.13 42.16
CA LEU A 70 -14.50 4.44 40.91
C LEU A 70 -14.69 2.92 40.97
N ASN A 71 -14.82 2.33 42.16
CA ASN A 71 -14.93 0.87 42.35
C ASN A 71 -13.89 0.06 41.56
N GLN A 72 -12.63 0.55 41.54
CA GLN A 72 -11.49 -0.04 40.82
C GLN A 72 -11.61 -0.11 39.29
N ASP A 73 -12.59 0.56 38.67
CA ASP A 73 -12.69 0.69 37.22
C ASP A 73 -12.21 2.08 36.76
N ASP A 74 -11.03 2.11 36.15
CA ASP A 74 -10.37 3.31 35.65
C ASP A 74 -10.74 3.63 34.20
N SER A 75 -11.73 2.93 33.63
CA SER A 75 -12.12 3.15 32.25
C SER A 75 -12.62 4.58 32.05
N PRO A 76 -12.33 5.21 30.89
CA PRO A 76 -12.82 6.56 30.60
C PRO A 76 -14.35 6.66 30.70
N ALA A 77 -15.07 5.58 30.38
CA ALA A 77 -16.51 5.51 30.51
C ALA A 77 -16.96 5.61 31.98
N ASN A 78 -16.32 4.85 32.88
CA ASN A 78 -16.64 4.90 34.30
C ASN A 78 -16.28 6.26 34.92
N ILE A 79 -15.13 6.84 34.56
CA ILE A 79 -14.72 8.17 35.03
C ILE A 79 -15.74 9.24 34.64
N VAL A 80 -16.23 9.25 33.40
CA VAL A 80 -17.25 10.22 32.98
C VAL A 80 -18.57 9.99 33.71
N ALA A 81 -18.97 8.74 33.91
CA ALA A 81 -20.19 8.40 34.65
C ALA A 81 -20.12 8.87 36.11
N VAL A 82 -19.02 8.56 36.81
CA VAL A 82 -18.78 9.00 38.19
C VAL A 82 -18.69 10.53 38.27
N ALA A 83 -17.95 11.16 37.37
CA ALA A 83 -17.86 12.62 37.32
C ALA A 83 -19.23 13.27 37.12
N SER A 84 -20.06 12.73 36.22
CA SER A 84 -21.43 13.22 36.01
C SER A 84 -22.23 13.19 37.31
N ARG A 85 -22.22 12.07 38.04
CA ARG A 85 -22.93 11.90 39.33
C ARG A 85 -22.40 12.82 40.43
N VAL A 86 -21.08 12.96 40.56
CA VAL A 86 -20.47 13.84 41.58
C VAL A 86 -20.80 15.31 41.29
N LEU A 87 -20.87 15.70 40.01
CA LEU A 87 -21.24 17.05 39.59
C LEU A 87 -22.73 17.38 39.79
N GLU A 88 -23.58 16.39 40.05
CA GLU A 88 -24.97 16.61 40.47
C GLU A 88 -25.06 17.27 41.86
N VAL A 89 -24.10 16.98 42.76
CA VAL A 89 -24.07 17.52 44.13
C VAL A 89 -24.03 19.05 44.15
N PRO A 90 -23.11 19.73 43.42
CA PRO A 90 -23.14 21.18 43.25
C PRO A 90 -24.21 21.68 42.26
N LYS A 91 -25.13 20.82 41.79
CA LYS A 91 -26.19 21.12 40.81
C LYS A 91 -25.66 21.61 39.47
N ILE A 92 -24.51 21.09 39.03
CA ILE A 92 -23.94 21.39 37.72
C ILE A 92 -24.63 20.49 36.69
N ARG A 93 -25.12 21.09 35.59
CA ARG A 93 -25.77 20.34 34.51
C ARG A 93 -24.72 19.65 33.64
N THR A 94 -24.74 18.34 33.64
CA THR A 94 -23.83 17.48 32.87
C THR A 94 -24.61 16.62 31.86
N GLN A 95 -23.91 16.15 30.84
CA GLN A 95 -24.38 15.12 29.91
C GLN A 95 -23.19 14.31 29.41
N ILE A 96 -23.37 12.99 29.30
CA ILE A 96 -22.37 12.11 28.71
C ILE A 96 -22.52 12.14 27.18
N VAL A 97 -21.40 12.37 26.50
CA VAL A 97 -21.32 12.45 25.04
C VAL A 97 -20.37 11.39 24.55
N HIS A 98 -20.83 10.59 23.60
CA HIS A 98 -20.08 9.47 23.05
C HIS A 98 -19.73 9.72 21.60
N GLY A 99 -18.60 9.19 21.17
CA GLY A 99 -18.01 9.57 19.90
C GLY A 99 -16.66 8.96 19.65
N PHE A 100 -16.08 9.32 18.52
CA PHE A 100 -14.88 8.68 18.01
C PHE A 100 -13.80 9.71 17.67
N LEU A 101 -12.58 9.44 18.11
CA LEU A 101 -11.39 10.20 17.71
C LEU A 101 -10.94 9.76 16.30
N LEU A 102 -10.94 10.71 15.38
CA LEU A 102 -10.63 10.51 13.96
C LEU A 102 -9.10 10.51 13.67
N ASP A 103 -8.23 10.62 14.67
CA ASP A 103 -6.77 10.53 14.49
C ASP A 103 -6.33 9.22 13.81
N SER A 104 -7.08 8.14 14.06
CA SER A 104 -6.79 6.83 13.49
C SER A 104 -7.22 6.66 12.03
N VAL A 105 -7.81 7.69 11.41
CA VAL A 105 -8.40 7.57 10.07
C VAL A 105 -7.35 7.64 8.94
N ASN A 106 -6.11 8.06 9.24
CA ASN A 106 -5.00 7.96 8.28
C ASN A 106 -4.58 6.51 8.00
N ALA A 107 -4.87 5.58 8.91
CA ALA A 107 -4.64 4.15 8.75
C ALA A 107 -5.98 3.43 8.90
N SER A 108 -6.71 3.22 7.78
CA SER A 108 -8.03 2.57 7.71
C SER A 108 -8.28 1.54 8.82
N LYS A 109 -8.81 2.00 9.96
CA LYS A 109 -8.94 1.17 11.16
C LYS A 109 -10.34 0.59 11.18
N ARG A 110 -10.40 -0.75 11.21
CA ARG A 110 -11.68 -1.48 11.12
C ARG A 110 -12.50 -1.47 12.42
N ASP A 111 -11.90 -1.09 13.54
CA ASP A 111 -12.56 -1.00 14.84
C ASP A 111 -12.18 0.28 15.59
N MET A 112 -13.04 1.29 15.50
CA MET A 112 -12.94 2.51 16.31
C MET A 112 -13.44 2.24 17.73
N LYS A 113 -12.66 2.67 18.73
CA LYS A 113 -13.05 2.60 20.14
C LYS A 113 -13.92 3.81 20.49
N ASP A 114 -14.99 3.58 21.23
CA ASP A 114 -15.77 4.67 21.82
C ASP A 114 -14.89 5.48 22.78
N SER A 115 -14.99 6.80 22.67
CA SER A 115 -14.23 7.76 23.45
C SER A 115 -15.22 8.72 24.11
N PRO A 116 -15.77 8.39 25.29
CA PRO A 116 -16.73 9.24 25.95
C PRO A 116 -16.11 10.59 26.35
N MET A 117 -16.94 11.62 26.42
CA MET A 117 -16.61 12.96 26.88
C MET A 117 -17.70 13.45 27.84
N LEU A 118 -17.30 14.29 28.80
CA LEU A 118 -18.23 14.95 29.69
C LEU A 118 -18.62 16.31 29.07
N ALA A 119 -19.91 16.53 28.82
CA ALA A 119 -20.42 17.84 28.41
C ALA A 119 -21.05 18.55 29.59
N ILE A 120 -20.76 19.84 29.74
CA ILE A 120 -21.28 20.71 30.81
C ILE A 120 -21.98 21.89 30.18
N TRP A 121 -23.11 22.27 30.76
CA TRP A 121 -23.85 23.42 30.28
C TRP A 121 -23.32 24.72 30.87
N GLU A 122 -22.72 25.57 30.04
CA GLU A 122 -22.30 26.91 30.45
C GLU A 122 -23.46 27.90 30.33
N SER A 123 -23.94 28.37 31.47
CA SER A 123 -25.12 29.24 31.54
C SER A 123 -24.89 30.62 30.92
N LEU A 124 -23.66 31.16 31.00
CA LEU A 124 -23.35 32.49 30.48
C LEU A 124 -23.32 32.54 28.95
N LYS A 125 -22.85 31.45 28.33
CA LYS A 125 -22.69 31.33 26.87
C LYS A 125 -23.82 30.55 26.19
N ASN A 126 -24.68 29.91 26.99
CA ASN A 126 -25.80 29.10 26.51
C ASN A 126 -25.34 28.00 25.51
N GLU A 127 -24.21 27.36 25.84
CA GLU A 127 -23.56 26.34 25.01
C GLU A 127 -23.08 25.16 25.86
N TRP A 128 -22.89 24.01 25.19
CA TRP A 128 -22.24 22.85 25.77
C TRP A 128 -20.73 22.96 25.64
N ILE A 129 -20.03 22.79 26.76
CA ILE A 129 -18.58 22.74 26.79
C ILE A 129 -18.16 21.32 27.15
N TYR A 130 -17.23 20.78 26.37
CA TYR A 130 -16.79 19.39 26.48
C TYR A 130 -15.49 19.32 27.28
N ILE A 131 -15.34 18.26 28.08
CA ILE A 131 -14.13 17.96 28.83
C ILE A 131 -13.67 16.55 28.48
N ASN A 132 -12.39 16.42 28.13
CA ASN A 132 -11.78 15.13 27.87
C ASN A 132 -11.57 14.38 29.20
N PRO A 133 -12.11 13.16 29.37
CA PRO A 133 -11.94 12.44 30.62
C PRO A 133 -10.49 12.12 30.90
N ASN A 134 -9.67 11.74 29.92
CA ASN A 134 -8.32 11.27 30.19
C ASN A 134 -7.38 12.36 30.71
N THR A 135 -7.62 13.63 30.34
CA THR A 135 -6.70 14.74 30.62
C THR A 135 -7.33 15.86 31.44
N GLY A 136 -8.66 15.91 31.54
CA GLY A 136 -9.39 17.05 32.09
C GLY A 136 -9.30 18.31 31.23
N MET A 137 -8.77 18.22 29.99
CA MET A 137 -8.70 19.37 29.08
C MET A 137 -10.09 19.80 28.63
N ILE A 138 -10.32 21.11 28.65
CA ILE A 138 -11.55 21.75 28.21
C ILE A 138 -11.47 21.97 26.70
N GLY A 139 -12.56 21.64 26.00
CA GLY A 139 -12.71 21.79 24.56
C GLY A 139 -12.98 20.47 23.85
N LEU A 140 -13.55 20.59 22.65
CA LEU A 140 -13.74 19.47 21.74
C LEU A 140 -12.55 19.41 20.77
N PRO A 141 -11.83 18.29 20.67
CA PRO A 141 -10.78 18.13 19.66
C PRO A 141 -11.36 18.29 18.24
N ASP A 142 -10.62 18.95 17.33
CA ASP A 142 -11.07 19.21 15.95
C ASP A 142 -11.41 17.93 15.15
N ASN A 143 -10.77 16.84 15.55
CA ASN A 143 -10.84 15.49 15.00
C ASN A 143 -11.80 14.57 15.78
N TYR A 144 -12.70 15.10 16.60
CA TYR A 144 -13.67 14.28 17.34
C TYR A 144 -15.03 14.30 16.64
N LEU A 145 -15.60 13.12 16.40
CA LEU A 145 -16.96 12.97 15.88
C LEU A 145 -17.91 12.59 17.02
N ILE A 146 -18.83 13.50 17.36
CA ILE A 146 -19.94 13.19 18.27
C ILE A 146 -20.91 12.25 17.55
N TRP A 147 -21.16 11.08 18.14
CA TRP A 147 -22.05 10.07 17.57
C TRP A 147 -23.41 10.05 18.26
N TRP A 148 -23.43 9.98 19.58
CA TRP A 148 -24.66 9.94 20.37
C TRP A 148 -24.45 10.55 21.76
N THR A 149 -25.55 10.86 22.45
CA THR A 149 -25.53 11.50 23.77
C THR A 149 -26.53 10.84 24.70
N GLY A 150 -26.14 10.57 25.95
CA GLY A 150 -26.99 9.96 26.97
C GLY A 150 -26.22 9.00 27.87
N GLU A 151 -26.90 8.47 28.88
CA GLU A 151 -26.32 7.53 29.86
C GLU A 151 -26.69 6.07 29.58
N SER A 152 -27.73 5.84 28.77
CA SER A 152 -28.19 4.50 28.40
C SER A 152 -27.28 3.88 27.34
N PRO A 153 -27.00 2.57 27.37
CA PRO A 153 -26.20 1.93 26.33
C PRO A 153 -26.81 2.19 24.94
N MET A 154 -25.97 2.37 23.91
CA MET A 154 -26.40 2.66 22.54
C MET A 154 -27.43 1.63 22.01
N PHE A 155 -27.34 0.39 22.48
CA PHE A 155 -28.24 -0.70 22.13
C PHE A 155 -28.75 -1.39 23.39
N ASN A 156 -30.07 -1.56 23.48
CA ASN A 156 -30.70 -2.48 24.42
C ASN A 156 -31.06 -3.76 23.66
N ILE A 157 -30.72 -4.94 24.21
CA ILE A 157 -30.94 -6.23 23.55
C ILE A 157 -31.76 -7.10 24.48
N GLU A 158 -32.94 -7.45 24.01
CA GLU A 158 -33.82 -8.39 24.69
C GLU A 158 -33.74 -9.74 23.98
N GLY A 159 -33.43 -10.81 24.73
CA GLY A 159 -33.42 -12.19 24.22
C GLY A 159 -32.17 -12.63 23.43
N GLY A 160 -31.09 -11.84 23.39
CA GLY A 160 -29.83 -12.17 22.71
C GLY A 160 -28.60 -12.08 23.62
N GLY A 161 -27.61 -12.95 23.42
CA GLY A 161 -26.46 -13.08 24.33
C GLY A 161 -25.20 -12.30 23.95
N HIS A 162 -24.97 -12.00 22.66
CA HIS A 162 -23.71 -11.40 22.20
C HIS A 162 -23.90 -10.45 21.02
N PHE A 163 -23.83 -9.15 21.28
CA PHE A 163 -23.83 -8.11 20.24
C PHE A 163 -22.45 -7.50 20.09
N LYS A 164 -21.92 -7.58 18.87
CA LYS A 164 -20.67 -6.97 18.49
C LYS A 164 -20.96 -5.90 17.46
N SER A 165 -20.74 -4.64 17.82
CA SER A 165 -20.75 -3.53 16.87
C SER A 165 -19.32 -3.13 16.55
N SER A 166 -19.02 -2.96 15.26
CA SER A 166 -17.77 -2.39 14.78
C SER A 166 -18.08 -1.13 13.99
N VAL A 167 -17.34 -0.06 14.29
CA VAL A 167 -17.41 1.21 13.54
C VAL A 167 -16.07 1.39 12.85
N SER A 168 -16.11 1.66 11.54
CA SER A 168 -14.93 1.93 10.72
C SER A 168 -15.06 3.32 10.07
N ALA A 169 -13.96 4.07 10.01
CA ALA A 169 -13.92 5.37 9.34
C ALA A 169 -12.72 5.46 8.39
N GLN A 170 -12.92 6.18 7.27
CA GLN A 170 -11.90 6.44 6.26
C GLN A 170 -11.92 7.92 5.86
N LYS A 171 -10.74 8.55 5.77
CA LYS A 171 -10.57 9.98 5.47
C LYS A 171 -10.39 10.08 3.97
N THR A 172 -11.35 10.73 3.32
CA THR A 172 -11.30 10.98 1.89
C THR A 172 -11.18 12.47 1.67
N ALA A 173 -10.16 12.90 0.93
CA ALA A 173 -9.97 14.31 0.56
C ALA A 173 -10.96 14.70 -0.55
N GLN A 174 -12.23 14.89 -0.21
CA GLN A 174 -13.25 15.37 -1.14
C GLN A 174 -14.14 16.39 -0.41
N ASN A 175 -13.82 17.68 -0.53
CA ASN A 175 -14.70 18.76 -0.04
C ASN A 175 -14.72 20.01 -0.94
N ALA A 176 -13.80 20.15 -1.91
CA ALA A 176 -13.88 21.25 -2.89
C ALA A 176 -14.67 20.85 -4.15
N LEU A 177 -14.54 19.59 -4.59
CA LEU A 177 -15.16 19.11 -5.83
C LEU A 177 -16.67 18.90 -5.69
N ASP A 178 -17.17 18.44 -4.55
CA ASP A 178 -18.59 18.12 -4.32
C ASP A 178 -19.51 19.36 -4.39
N LEU A 179 -18.99 20.53 -3.96
CA LEU A 179 -19.70 21.82 -4.06
C LEU A 179 -19.73 22.35 -5.51
N THR A 180 -18.65 22.14 -6.28
CA THR A 180 -18.67 22.39 -7.74
C THR A 180 -19.47 21.34 -8.53
N GLN A 181 -19.56 20.10 -8.04
CA GLN A 181 -20.25 18.98 -8.70
C GLN A 181 -21.76 19.21 -8.76
N ARG A 182 -22.38 19.69 -7.67
CA ARG A 182 -23.83 20.02 -7.66
C ARG A 182 -24.19 21.13 -8.66
N ASN A 183 -23.30 22.09 -8.88
CA ASN A 183 -23.51 23.16 -9.87
C ASN A 183 -23.27 22.68 -11.31
N LEU A 184 -22.38 21.69 -11.52
CA LEU A 184 -22.03 21.16 -12.86
C LEU A 184 -22.96 20.03 -13.32
N GLU A 185 -23.54 19.25 -12.40
CA GLU A 185 -24.59 18.26 -12.70
C GLU A 185 -25.84 18.90 -13.31
N GLN A 186 -26.15 20.14 -12.91
CA GLN A 186 -27.25 20.91 -13.48
C GLN A 186 -27.00 21.35 -14.93
N GLN A 187 -25.73 21.47 -15.36
CA GLN A 187 -25.38 22.01 -16.68
C GLN A 187 -25.15 20.93 -17.75
N HIS A 188 -24.59 19.75 -17.42
CA HIS A 188 -24.27 18.72 -18.41
C HIS A 188 -24.48 17.25 -17.94
N PRO A 189 -25.74 16.80 -17.77
CA PRO A 189 -26.06 15.49 -17.15
C PRO A 189 -25.56 14.24 -17.89
N ASN A 190 -25.21 14.33 -19.17
CA ASN A 190 -24.77 13.17 -19.96
C ASN A 190 -23.25 12.91 -19.88
N ILE A 191 -22.42 13.92 -19.60
CA ILE A 191 -20.96 13.76 -19.55
C ILE A 191 -20.52 13.21 -18.18
N TRP A 192 -21.26 13.54 -17.12
CA TRP A 192 -20.98 13.07 -15.75
C TRP A 192 -21.28 11.58 -15.52
N LYS A 193 -22.21 10.98 -16.26
CA LYS A 193 -22.48 9.54 -16.21
C LYS A 193 -21.29 8.67 -16.64
N PHE A 194 -20.32 9.25 -17.35
CA PHE A 194 -19.11 8.57 -17.80
C PHE A 194 -17.89 8.82 -16.90
N SER A 195 -18.09 9.47 -15.74
CA SER A 195 -17.02 9.71 -14.77
C SER A 195 -16.82 8.51 -13.84
N LEU A 196 -15.56 8.12 -13.59
CA LEU A 196 -15.25 7.07 -12.60
C LEU A 196 -15.72 7.42 -11.18
N PHE A 197 -15.93 8.72 -10.91
CA PHE A 197 -16.41 9.22 -9.62
C PHE A 197 -17.91 8.99 -9.39
N SER A 198 -18.70 8.69 -10.44
CA SER A 198 -20.13 8.38 -10.28
C SER A 198 -20.38 6.92 -9.89
N LEU A 199 -19.33 6.09 -9.85
CA LEU A 199 -19.42 4.68 -9.47
C LEU A 199 -19.58 4.53 -7.94
N PRO A 200 -20.23 3.46 -7.46
CA PRO A 200 -20.26 3.13 -6.04
C PRO A 200 -18.86 3.05 -5.43
N LEU A 201 -18.71 3.47 -4.17
CA LEU A 201 -17.41 3.57 -3.49
C LEU A 201 -16.60 2.26 -3.52
N HIS A 202 -17.25 1.11 -3.34
CA HIS A 202 -16.58 -0.20 -3.41
C HIS A 202 -16.02 -0.49 -4.82
N THR A 203 -16.72 -0.04 -5.86
CA THR A 203 -16.30 -0.19 -7.25
C THR A 203 -15.13 0.74 -7.57
N GLN A 204 -15.13 1.97 -7.03
CA GLN A 204 -14.04 2.94 -7.24
C GLN A 204 -12.69 2.41 -6.78
N VAL A 205 -12.64 1.74 -5.62
CA VAL A 205 -11.38 1.15 -5.09
C VAL A 205 -10.81 0.13 -6.06
N VAL A 206 -11.64 -0.72 -6.67
CA VAL A 206 -11.21 -1.71 -7.67
C VAL A 206 -10.64 -1.01 -8.90
N TYR A 207 -11.32 0.03 -9.41
CA TYR A 207 -10.83 0.79 -10.56
C TYR A 207 -9.53 1.55 -10.28
N GLN A 208 -9.35 2.09 -9.07
CA GLN A 208 -8.09 2.70 -8.65
C GLN A 208 -6.91 1.71 -8.72
N VAL A 209 -7.16 0.42 -8.44
CA VAL A 209 -6.16 -0.64 -8.61
C VAL A 209 -5.94 -0.95 -10.09
N MET A 210 -7.01 -1.18 -10.85
CA MET A 210 -6.92 -1.59 -12.27
C MET A 210 -6.22 -0.54 -13.14
N ILE A 211 -6.49 0.74 -12.91
CA ILE A 211 -5.89 1.86 -13.66
C ILE A 211 -4.38 1.99 -13.39
N MET A 212 -3.89 1.49 -12.25
CA MET A 212 -2.45 1.46 -11.94
C MET A 212 -1.69 0.34 -12.67
N ILE A 213 -2.38 -0.71 -13.16
CA ILE A 213 -1.72 -1.85 -13.81
C ILE A 213 -0.92 -1.43 -15.05
N PRO A 214 -1.47 -0.64 -15.99
CA PRO A 214 -0.70 -0.12 -17.12
C PRO A 214 0.53 0.68 -16.70
N LEU A 215 0.45 1.45 -15.61
CA LEU A 215 1.59 2.21 -15.08
C LEU A 215 2.71 1.24 -14.62
N GLY A 216 2.37 0.17 -13.91
CA GLY A 216 3.32 -0.87 -13.55
C GLY A 216 3.99 -1.51 -14.77
N ALA A 217 3.20 -1.82 -15.80
CA ALA A 217 3.72 -2.35 -17.07
C ALA A 217 4.67 -1.37 -17.79
N PHE A 218 4.36 -0.07 -17.76
CA PHE A 218 5.21 0.97 -18.33
C PHE A 218 6.57 1.02 -17.63
N ILE A 219 6.58 0.98 -16.30
CA ILE A 219 7.81 0.99 -15.49
C ILE A 219 8.66 -0.23 -15.81
N ILE A 220 8.06 -1.41 -15.89
CA ILE A 220 8.81 -2.63 -16.24
C ILE A 220 9.36 -2.55 -17.66
N LEU A 221 8.62 -1.97 -18.59
CA LEU A 221 9.10 -1.73 -19.95
C LEU A 221 10.30 -0.76 -19.97
N LEU A 222 10.27 0.31 -19.16
CA LEU A 222 11.41 1.22 -18.99
C LEU A 222 12.63 0.49 -18.42
N LEU A 223 12.46 -0.24 -17.33
CA LEU A 223 13.55 -0.99 -16.69
C LEU A 223 14.16 -2.03 -17.63
N ARG A 224 13.33 -2.70 -18.44
CA ARG A 224 13.80 -3.71 -19.38
C ARG A 224 14.49 -3.08 -20.61
N ASN A 225 13.91 -2.06 -21.21
CA ASN A 225 14.39 -1.51 -22.49
C ASN A 225 15.50 -0.47 -22.31
N LEU A 226 15.40 0.41 -21.31
CA LEU A 226 16.39 1.47 -21.08
C LEU A 226 17.49 1.01 -20.13
N VAL A 227 17.14 0.41 -18.99
CA VAL A 227 18.16 -0.01 -18.01
C VAL A 227 18.81 -1.33 -18.42
N GLY A 228 18.03 -2.27 -18.96
CA GLY A 228 18.52 -3.57 -19.39
C GLY A 228 18.47 -4.65 -18.31
N ILE A 229 17.56 -4.52 -17.34
CA ILE A 229 17.39 -5.52 -16.29
C ILE A 229 16.91 -6.83 -16.91
N GLN A 230 17.57 -7.93 -16.57
CA GLN A 230 17.17 -9.26 -16.99
C GLN A 230 15.99 -9.74 -16.12
N THR A 231 14.84 -9.95 -16.74
CA THR A 231 13.60 -10.39 -16.08
C THR A 231 12.99 -11.58 -16.81
N PHE A 232 12.13 -12.33 -16.12
CA PHE A 232 11.33 -13.42 -16.70
C PHE A 232 10.22 -12.85 -17.59
N GLY A 233 10.57 -12.57 -18.84
CA GLY A 233 9.68 -11.89 -19.77
C GLY A 233 9.32 -10.48 -19.33
N THR A 234 8.31 -9.88 -19.97
CA THR A 234 7.77 -8.56 -19.62
C THR A 234 6.61 -8.64 -18.63
N PHE A 235 5.83 -9.72 -18.69
CA PHE A 235 4.54 -9.78 -17.99
C PHE A 235 4.67 -10.28 -16.56
N MET A 236 5.60 -11.20 -16.31
CA MET A 236 5.73 -11.82 -14.98
C MET A 236 6.08 -10.80 -13.89
N PRO A 237 7.02 -9.84 -14.07
CA PRO A 237 7.27 -8.84 -13.04
C PRO A 237 6.03 -7.97 -12.74
N VAL A 238 5.16 -7.73 -13.74
CA VAL A 238 3.91 -6.96 -13.54
C VAL A 238 2.95 -7.75 -12.65
N LEU A 239 2.79 -9.04 -12.93
CA LEU A 239 1.97 -9.95 -12.14
C LEU A 239 2.48 -10.06 -10.70
N VAL A 240 3.79 -10.18 -10.52
CA VAL A 240 4.42 -10.23 -9.19
C VAL A 240 4.21 -8.91 -8.43
N ALA A 241 4.32 -7.77 -9.11
CA ALA A 241 4.03 -6.46 -8.48
C ALA A 241 2.57 -6.34 -8.04
N LEU A 242 1.63 -6.90 -8.81
CA LEU A 242 0.23 -6.98 -8.42
C LEU A 242 0.02 -7.91 -7.21
N ALA A 243 0.71 -9.04 -7.14
CA ALA A 243 0.67 -9.90 -5.96
C ALA A 243 1.20 -9.20 -4.70
N PHE A 244 2.23 -8.34 -4.83
CA PHE A 244 2.72 -7.51 -3.71
C PHE A 244 1.71 -6.46 -3.27
N ARG A 245 0.87 -5.96 -4.17
CA ARG A 245 -0.22 -5.03 -3.82
C ARG A 245 -1.22 -5.64 -2.85
N GLU A 246 -1.52 -6.93 -3.01
CA GLU A 246 -2.41 -7.66 -2.11
C GLU A 246 -1.74 -8.07 -0.79
N THR A 247 -0.44 -8.40 -0.83
CA THR A 247 0.28 -9.02 0.31
C THR A 247 1.18 -8.05 1.09
N ASN A 248 1.30 -6.80 0.64
CA ASN A 248 2.38 -5.85 0.99
C ASN A 248 3.77 -6.28 0.48
N LEU A 249 4.67 -5.31 0.29
CA LEU A 249 5.98 -5.57 -0.32
C LEU A 249 6.84 -6.55 0.47
N ILE A 250 7.02 -6.31 1.77
CA ILE A 250 7.95 -7.08 2.60
C ILE A 250 7.47 -8.53 2.75
N SER A 251 6.22 -8.70 3.17
CA SER A 251 5.59 -10.01 3.31
C SER A 251 5.48 -10.72 1.96
N GLY A 252 5.16 -9.98 0.89
CA GLY A 252 5.10 -10.51 -0.46
C GLY A 252 6.45 -11.05 -0.95
N ILE A 253 7.55 -10.32 -0.71
CA ILE A 253 8.90 -10.79 -1.06
C ILE A 253 9.24 -12.08 -0.30
N ILE A 254 9.01 -12.11 1.02
CA ILE A 254 9.29 -13.29 1.85
C ILE A 254 8.49 -14.50 1.36
N LEU A 255 7.18 -14.31 1.17
CA LEU A 255 6.27 -15.35 0.72
C LEU A 255 6.64 -15.86 -0.68
N PHE A 256 6.92 -14.95 -1.61
CA PHE A 256 7.35 -15.28 -2.96
C PHE A 256 8.64 -16.11 -2.97
N SER A 257 9.64 -15.70 -2.19
CA SER A 257 10.92 -16.42 -2.09
C SER A 257 10.76 -17.82 -1.50
N ILE A 258 10.00 -17.97 -0.41
CA ILE A 258 9.77 -19.28 0.24
C ILE A 258 9.01 -20.21 -0.71
N VAL A 259 7.94 -19.73 -1.32
CA VAL A 259 7.07 -20.58 -2.13
C VAL A 259 7.72 -20.96 -3.45
N ILE A 260 8.45 -20.05 -4.10
CA ILE A 260 9.25 -20.40 -5.27
C ILE A 260 10.33 -21.40 -4.90
N GLY A 261 11.04 -21.20 -3.79
CA GLY A 261 12.09 -22.12 -3.35
C GLY A 261 11.56 -23.55 -3.16
N ILE A 262 10.49 -23.71 -2.38
CA ILE A 262 9.86 -25.02 -2.15
C ILE A 262 9.22 -25.57 -3.43
N GLY A 263 8.54 -24.72 -4.21
CA GLY A 263 7.88 -25.11 -5.44
C GLY A 263 8.84 -25.62 -6.52
N LEU A 264 10.03 -25.02 -6.64
CA LEU A 264 11.10 -25.53 -7.51
C LEU A 264 11.61 -26.90 -7.05
N LEU A 265 11.79 -27.11 -5.74
CA LEU A 265 12.19 -28.41 -5.21
C LEU A 265 11.17 -29.50 -5.59
N VAL A 266 9.89 -29.20 -5.41
CA VAL A 266 8.80 -30.11 -5.84
C VAL A 266 8.85 -30.32 -7.35
N ARG A 267 9.05 -29.26 -8.14
CA ARG A 267 9.15 -29.36 -9.59
C ARG A 267 10.28 -30.28 -10.00
N PHE A 268 11.51 -30.07 -9.49
CA PHE A 268 12.65 -30.93 -9.80
C PHE A 268 12.40 -32.39 -9.43
N TYR A 269 11.71 -32.64 -8.30
CA TYR A 269 11.28 -33.99 -7.95
C TYR A 269 10.30 -34.57 -8.98
N LEU A 270 9.26 -33.83 -9.37
CA LEU A 270 8.25 -34.26 -10.35
C LEU A 270 8.83 -34.53 -11.75
N GLU A 271 9.90 -33.85 -12.12
CA GLU A 271 10.61 -34.05 -13.38
C GLU A 271 11.17 -35.48 -13.50
N HIS A 272 11.65 -36.06 -12.39
CA HIS A 272 12.17 -37.42 -12.36
C HIS A 272 11.09 -38.47 -12.69
N LEU A 273 9.81 -38.13 -12.48
CA LEU A 273 8.67 -39.01 -12.79
C LEU A 273 8.26 -38.99 -14.27
N LYS A 274 8.93 -38.21 -15.13
CA LYS A 274 8.66 -38.14 -16.59
C LYS A 274 7.18 -37.92 -16.95
N LEU A 275 6.52 -37.05 -16.18
CA LEU A 275 5.09 -36.74 -16.35
C LEU A 275 4.82 -35.94 -17.64
N LEU A 276 3.63 -36.15 -18.23
CA LEU A 276 3.09 -35.30 -19.31
C LEU A 276 2.91 -33.85 -18.83
N LEU A 277 2.94 -32.89 -19.76
CA LEU A 277 2.89 -31.45 -19.47
C LEU A 277 1.63 -31.04 -18.67
N VAL A 278 0.46 -31.56 -19.03
CA VAL A 278 -0.80 -31.17 -18.36
C VAL A 278 -0.88 -31.68 -16.91
N PRO A 279 -0.66 -32.99 -16.62
CA PRO A 279 -0.56 -33.48 -15.23
C PRO A 279 0.53 -32.79 -14.41
N ARG A 280 1.65 -32.42 -15.04
CA ARG A 280 2.76 -31.73 -14.37
C ARG A 280 2.33 -30.36 -13.84
N ILE A 281 1.73 -29.51 -14.68
CA ILE A 281 1.27 -28.17 -14.27
C ILE A 281 0.23 -28.28 -13.15
N ALA A 282 -0.69 -29.24 -13.23
CA ALA A 282 -1.70 -29.49 -12.19
C ALA A 282 -1.06 -29.92 -10.85
N ALA A 283 -0.03 -30.77 -10.88
CA ALA A 283 0.70 -31.19 -9.69
C ALA A 283 1.47 -30.02 -9.04
N VAL A 284 2.13 -29.19 -9.84
CA VAL A 284 2.82 -27.98 -9.33
C VAL A 284 1.82 -27.02 -8.72
N LEU A 285 0.71 -26.71 -9.40
CA LEU A 285 -0.35 -25.86 -8.85
C LEU A 285 -0.88 -26.40 -7.50
N SER A 286 -1.17 -27.70 -7.45
CA SER A 286 -1.67 -28.36 -6.23
C SER A 286 -0.66 -28.28 -5.09
N SER A 287 0.63 -28.46 -5.38
CA SER A 287 1.69 -28.32 -4.39
C SER A 287 1.79 -26.90 -3.84
N VAL A 288 1.66 -25.87 -4.70
CA VAL A 288 1.65 -24.46 -4.29
C VAL A 288 0.46 -24.16 -3.37
N VAL A 289 -0.72 -24.69 -3.69
CA VAL A 289 -1.91 -24.56 -2.83
C VAL A 289 -1.66 -25.19 -1.46
N ILE A 290 -1.10 -26.41 -1.40
CA ILE A 290 -0.78 -27.09 -0.13
C ILE A 290 0.25 -26.28 0.67
N ILE A 291 1.30 -25.77 0.03
CA ILE A 291 2.31 -24.92 0.67
C ILE A 291 1.66 -23.66 1.25
N MET A 292 0.73 -23.04 0.52
CA MET A 292 0.02 -21.85 0.99
C MET A 292 -0.87 -22.13 2.18
N ILE A 293 -1.62 -23.24 2.17
CA ILE A 293 -2.43 -23.67 3.33
C ILE A 293 -1.53 -23.87 4.56
N LEU A 294 -0.40 -24.56 4.40
CA LEU A 294 0.52 -24.83 5.50
C LEU A 294 1.13 -23.54 6.05
N LEU A 295 1.61 -22.64 5.18
CA LEU A 295 2.16 -21.35 5.58
C LEU A 295 1.11 -20.47 6.26
N SER A 296 -0.16 -20.55 5.83
CA SER A 296 -1.25 -19.79 6.44
C SER A 296 -1.55 -20.28 7.87
N ILE A 297 -1.56 -21.60 8.09
CA ILE A 297 -1.73 -22.20 9.43
C ILE A 297 -0.57 -21.80 10.35
N ILE A 298 0.67 -21.90 9.86
CA ILE A 298 1.87 -21.50 10.63
C ILE A 298 1.82 -20.01 10.99
N SER A 299 1.47 -19.16 10.03
CA SER A 299 1.38 -17.71 10.24
C SER A 299 0.32 -17.33 11.27
N TYR A 300 -0.85 -18.00 11.22
CA TYR A 300 -1.92 -17.82 12.20
C TYR A 300 -1.45 -18.15 13.62
N HIS A 301 -0.73 -19.26 13.80
CA HIS A 301 -0.19 -19.64 15.11
C HIS A 301 0.93 -18.73 15.61
N LEU A 302 1.68 -18.09 14.72
CA LEU A 302 2.71 -17.11 15.09
C LEU A 302 2.12 -15.73 15.44
N GLY A 303 0.80 -15.56 15.40
CA GLY A 303 0.13 -14.28 15.66
C GLY A 303 0.43 -13.22 14.60
N ILE A 304 0.90 -13.65 13.42
CA ILE A 304 1.23 -12.73 12.34
C ILE A 304 0.04 -12.69 11.40
N GLU A 305 -0.76 -11.63 11.55
CA GLU A 305 -1.85 -11.27 10.63
C GLU A 305 -1.27 -10.77 9.29
N TYR A 306 -0.54 -11.63 8.59
CA TYR A 306 -0.17 -11.34 7.21
C TYR A 306 -1.44 -11.27 6.37
N GLY A 307 -1.42 -10.43 5.34
CA GLY A 307 -2.48 -10.30 4.33
C GLY A 307 -2.63 -11.54 3.46
N LEU A 308 -2.86 -12.70 4.08
CA LEU A 308 -3.26 -13.97 3.49
C LEU A 308 -4.75 -13.96 3.15
N SER A 309 -5.28 -12.81 2.71
CA SER A 309 -6.56 -12.81 2.00
C SER A 309 -6.37 -13.76 0.82
N ILE A 310 -7.14 -14.85 0.86
CA ILE A 310 -7.06 -16.00 -0.04
C ILE A 310 -7.22 -15.52 -1.47
N ALA A 311 -6.11 -15.14 -2.09
CA ALA A 311 -6.09 -14.60 -3.43
C ALA A 311 -5.64 -15.72 -4.36
N LEU A 312 -6.56 -16.17 -5.21
CA LEU A 312 -6.30 -17.09 -6.31
C LEU A 312 -5.17 -16.58 -7.22
N PHE A 313 -5.01 -15.26 -7.26
CA PHE A 313 -4.10 -14.58 -8.17
C PHE A 313 -2.61 -14.82 -7.84
N PRO A 314 -2.08 -14.55 -6.63
CA PRO A 314 -0.72 -14.96 -6.24
C PRO A 314 -0.41 -16.44 -6.47
N MET A 315 -1.37 -17.35 -6.22
CA MET A 315 -1.17 -18.79 -6.43
C MET A 315 -0.91 -19.14 -7.90
N VAL A 316 -1.72 -18.59 -8.82
CA VAL A 316 -1.52 -18.80 -10.27
C VAL A 316 -0.21 -18.19 -10.74
N ILE A 317 0.14 -17.00 -10.24
CA ILE A 317 1.39 -16.32 -10.60
C ILE A 317 2.60 -17.14 -10.14
N MET A 318 2.60 -17.63 -8.91
CA MET A 318 3.71 -18.41 -8.38
C MET A 318 3.86 -19.73 -9.12
N THR A 319 2.77 -20.43 -9.40
CA THR A 319 2.80 -21.66 -10.21
C THR A 319 3.41 -21.41 -11.59
N MET A 320 2.97 -20.35 -12.29
CA MET A 320 3.52 -19.96 -13.59
C MET A 320 4.99 -19.54 -13.53
N THR A 321 5.39 -18.90 -12.41
CA THR A 321 6.78 -18.50 -12.17
C THR A 321 7.67 -19.71 -11.95
N ILE A 322 7.24 -20.67 -11.13
CA ILE A 322 7.94 -21.94 -10.90
C ILE A 322 8.13 -22.68 -12.23
N GLU A 323 7.06 -22.81 -13.03
CA GLU A 323 7.14 -23.50 -14.31
C GLU A 323 8.16 -22.85 -15.25
N ARG A 324 8.06 -21.54 -15.50
CA ARG A 324 9.02 -20.86 -16.40
C ARG A 324 10.43 -20.86 -15.85
N MET A 325 10.60 -20.63 -14.56
CA MET A 325 11.92 -20.60 -13.94
C MET A 325 12.60 -21.95 -14.05
N SER A 326 11.85 -23.02 -13.81
CA SER A 326 12.38 -24.37 -13.86
C SER A 326 12.82 -24.80 -15.25
N VAL A 327 12.07 -24.41 -16.29
CA VAL A 327 12.48 -24.61 -17.69
C VAL A 327 13.76 -23.82 -18.01
N VAL A 328 13.84 -22.55 -17.60
CA VAL A 328 15.07 -21.75 -17.79
C VAL A 328 16.25 -22.30 -17.00
N TRP A 329 16.00 -22.92 -15.85
CA TRP A 329 17.04 -23.57 -15.05
C TRP A 329 17.59 -24.83 -15.72
N GLU A 330 16.77 -25.57 -16.46
CA GLU A 330 17.19 -26.75 -17.23
C GLU A 330 17.81 -26.39 -18.57
N GLU A 331 17.14 -25.50 -19.33
CA GLU A 331 17.53 -25.13 -20.70
C GLU A 331 18.72 -24.17 -20.71
N ARG A 332 18.88 -23.39 -19.64
CA ARG A 332 19.97 -22.42 -19.48
C ARG A 332 20.71 -22.68 -18.18
N ASN A 333 21.79 -21.94 -17.97
CA ASN A 333 22.56 -22.03 -16.74
C ASN A 333 21.71 -21.66 -15.51
N PRO A 334 21.77 -22.42 -14.40
CA PRO A 334 21.08 -22.09 -13.14
C PRO A 334 21.30 -20.66 -12.65
N TRP A 335 22.51 -20.14 -12.88
CA TRP A 335 22.87 -18.76 -12.54
C TRP A 335 22.03 -17.72 -13.27
N GLU A 336 21.73 -17.96 -14.55
CA GLU A 336 20.88 -17.05 -15.34
C GLU A 336 19.44 -17.06 -14.83
N ALA A 337 18.93 -18.23 -14.42
CA ALA A 337 17.59 -18.35 -13.85
C ALA A 337 17.48 -17.55 -12.55
N ILE A 338 18.44 -17.69 -11.63
CA ILE A 338 18.48 -16.94 -10.36
C ILE A 338 18.55 -15.43 -10.62
N LEU A 339 19.43 -14.99 -11.52
CA LEU A 339 19.59 -13.58 -11.86
C LEU A 339 18.29 -12.99 -12.43
N GLN A 340 17.57 -13.75 -13.25
CA GLN A 340 16.27 -13.33 -13.77
C GLN A 340 15.19 -13.28 -12.70
N VAL A 341 15.19 -14.17 -11.69
CA VAL A 341 14.24 -14.09 -10.57
C VAL A 341 14.51 -12.82 -9.77
N ILE A 342 15.76 -12.58 -9.39
CA ILE A 342 16.14 -11.41 -8.60
C ILE A 342 15.84 -10.13 -9.38
N GLY A 343 16.16 -10.09 -10.68
CA GLY A 343 15.83 -8.96 -11.54
C GLY A 343 14.32 -8.74 -11.68
N SER A 344 13.53 -9.81 -11.77
CA SER A 344 12.06 -9.73 -11.81
C SER A 344 11.47 -9.24 -10.49
N LEU A 345 12.01 -9.73 -9.37
CA LEU A 345 11.62 -9.34 -8.02
C LEU A 345 11.91 -7.86 -7.80
N PHE A 346 13.13 -7.41 -8.14
CA PHE A 346 13.54 -6.01 -8.05
C PHE A 346 12.68 -5.09 -8.93
N ALA A 347 12.45 -5.47 -10.19
CA ALA A 347 11.58 -4.72 -11.09
C ALA A 347 10.14 -4.65 -10.57
N ALA A 348 9.62 -5.76 -10.04
CA ALA A 348 8.30 -5.83 -9.42
C ALA A 348 8.20 -4.93 -8.17
N SER A 349 9.24 -4.89 -7.33
CA SER A 349 9.29 -4.00 -6.17
C SER A 349 9.23 -2.53 -6.57
N ILE A 350 9.99 -2.10 -7.58
CA ILE A 350 9.94 -0.71 -8.08
C ILE A 350 8.55 -0.39 -8.63
N ALA A 351 7.99 -1.29 -9.45
CA ALA A 351 6.65 -1.10 -10.01
C ALA A 351 5.60 -1.01 -8.89
N TYR A 352 5.65 -1.88 -7.88
CA TYR A 352 4.79 -1.83 -6.70
C TYR A 352 4.88 -0.48 -5.98
N LEU A 353 6.10 0.01 -5.73
CA LEU A 353 6.31 1.28 -5.03
C LEU A 353 5.68 2.44 -5.81
N ALA A 354 5.90 2.50 -7.12
CA ALA A 354 5.32 3.54 -7.96
C ALA A 354 3.78 3.47 -8.03
N MET A 355 3.21 2.26 -8.10
CA MET A 355 1.75 2.04 -8.12
C MET A 355 1.06 2.38 -6.79
N ASN A 356 1.82 2.47 -5.69
CA ASN A 356 1.31 2.81 -4.35
C ASN A 356 1.56 4.27 -3.95
N VAL A 357 2.11 5.10 -4.84
CA VAL A 357 2.23 6.55 -4.58
C VAL A 357 0.83 7.18 -4.61
N PRO A 358 0.35 7.85 -3.53
CA PRO A 358 -0.98 8.45 -3.49
C PRO A 358 -1.20 9.48 -4.60
N LEU A 359 -0.15 10.22 -4.96
CA LEU A 359 -0.17 11.19 -6.05
C LEU A 359 -0.46 10.52 -7.41
N MET A 360 0.19 9.38 -7.70
CA MET A 360 -0.02 8.65 -8.96
C MET A 360 -1.44 8.09 -9.02
N MET A 361 -1.91 7.53 -7.91
CA MET A 361 -3.28 7.01 -7.82
C MET A 361 -4.32 8.11 -8.04
N HIS A 362 -4.16 9.26 -7.39
CA HIS A 362 -5.06 10.39 -7.57
C HIS A 362 -5.01 10.94 -9.00
N LEU A 363 -3.82 11.09 -9.58
CA LEU A 363 -3.63 11.68 -10.90
C LEU A 363 -4.30 10.83 -12.00
N PHE A 364 -4.02 9.53 -12.07
CA PHE A 364 -4.59 8.66 -13.10
C PHE A 364 -6.07 8.33 -12.87
N PHE A 365 -6.54 8.33 -11.62
CA PHE A 365 -7.97 8.16 -11.35
C PHE A 365 -8.78 9.42 -11.71
N THR A 366 -8.19 10.61 -11.51
CA THR A 366 -8.82 11.89 -11.86
C THR A 366 -8.75 12.15 -13.37
N PHE A 367 -7.66 11.77 -14.03
CA PHE A 367 -7.41 11.96 -15.47
C PHE A 367 -7.10 10.62 -16.15
N PRO A 368 -8.10 9.76 -16.39
CA PRO A 368 -7.89 8.47 -17.05
C PRO A 368 -7.35 8.58 -18.48
N GLU A 369 -7.46 9.75 -19.13
CA GLU A 369 -6.88 10.04 -20.45
C GLU A 369 -5.35 9.90 -20.46
N LEU A 370 -4.69 10.03 -19.29
CA LEU A 370 -3.27 9.77 -19.15
C LEU A 370 -2.90 8.33 -19.52
N LEU A 371 -3.84 7.38 -19.47
CA LEU A 371 -3.61 6.02 -19.97
C LEU A 371 -3.32 5.99 -21.49
N LEU A 372 -3.94 6.89 -22.27
CA LEU A 372 -3.67 7.01 -23.70
C LEU A 372 -2.28 7.60 -23.95
N VAL A 373 -1.88 8.59 -23.15
CA VAL A 373 -0.52 9.16 -23.19
C VAL A 373 0.50 8.08 -22.83
N LEU A 374 0.23 7.30 -21.77
CA LEU A 374 1.06 6.19 -21.34
C LEU A 374 1.17 5.11 -22.42
N MET A 375 0.06 4.75 -23.06
CA MET A 375 0.03 3.80 -24.18
C MET A 375 0.86 4.31 -25.37
N SER A 376 0.73 5.59 -25.73
CA SER A 376 1.55 6.20 -26.77
C SER A 376 3.05 6.14 -26.42
N ALA A 377 3.40 6.45 -25.17
CA ALA A 377 4.78 6.34 -24.69
C ALA A 377 5.30 4.89 -24.73
N MET A 378 4.49 3.90 -24.35
CA MET A 378 4.84 2.47 -24.49
C MET A 378 5.11 2.10 -25.95
N LEU A 379 4.28 2.53 -26.89
CA LEU A 379 4.45 2.26 -28.32
C LEU A 379 5.72 2.91 -28.87
N LEU A 380 6.02 4.15 -28.48
CA LEU A 380 7.26 4.83 -28.85
C LEU A 380 8.49 4.10 -28.33
N LEU A 381 8.47 3.69 -27.05
CA LEU A 381 9.55 2.90 -26.45
C LEU A 381 9.67 1.50 -27.07
N GLY A 382 8.59 0.93 -27.59
CA GLY A 382 8.62 -0.33 -28.33
C GLY A 382 9.47 -0.26 -29.62
N ARG A 383 9.68 0.94 -30.17
CA ARG A 383 10.56 1.18 -31.33
C ARG A 383 11.99 1.55 -30.95
N TYR A 384 12.27 1.73 -29.66
CA TYR A 384 13.60 2.14 -29.19
C TYR A 384 14.60 0.98 -29.35
N ARG A 385 15.61 1.18 -30.20
CA ARG A 385 16.77 0.27 -30.39
C ARG A 385 18.08 0.85 -29.84
N GLY A 386 18.01 1.90 -29.02
CA GLY A 386 19.22 2.52 -28.46
C GLY A 386 19.93 1.63 -27.45
N TYR A 387 21.15 2.02 -27.07
CA TYR A 387 21.97 1.29 -26.10
C TYR A 387 21.32 1.28 -24.71
N ARG A 388 21.45 0.15 -24.01
CA ARG A 388 20.99 0.02 -22.62
C ARG A 388 21.95 0.74 -21.68
N LEU A 389 21.43 1.33 -20.60
CA LEU A 389 22.23 1.99 -19.56
C LEU A 389 23.27 1.03 -18.96
N SER A 390 22.90 -0.23 -18.76
CA SER A 390 23.81 -1.29 -18.30
C SER A 390 24.96 -1.57 -19.28
N GLU A 391 24.74 -1.39 -20.58
CA GLU A 391 25.79 -1.59 -21.59
C GLU A 391 26.79 -0.44 -21.60
N LEU A 392 26.33 0.80 -21.43
CA LEU A 392 27.20 1.98 -21.31
C LEU A 392 28.17 1.84 -20.12
N TRP A 393 27.68 1.35 -18.99
CA TRP A 393 28.53 1.07 -17.82
C TRP A 393 29.55 -0.04 -18.07
N ARG A 394 29.15 -1.12 -18.76
CA ARG A 394 30.05 -2.22 -19.12
C ARG A 394 31.13 -1.81 -20.14
N PHE A 395 30.81 -0.93 -21.08
CA PHE A 395 31.79 -0.45 -22.05
C PHE A 395 32.79 0.53 -21.43
N ASN A 396 32.37 1.32 -20.44
CA ASN A 396 33.28 2.21 -19.72
C ASN A 396 34.34 1.42 -18.93
N SER A 397 33.97 0.28 -18.33
CA SER A 397 34.94 -0.57 -17.63
C SER A 397 35.93 -1.27 -18.58
N LEU A 398 35.50 -1.64 -19.79
CA LEU A 398 36.39 -2.18 -20.83
C LEU A 398 37.37 -1.14 -21.36
N MET A 399 36.89 0.08 -21.64
CA MET A 399 37.74 1.22 -22.07
C MET A 399 38.75 1.62 -20.99
N ALA A 400 38.34 1.61 -19.71
CA ALA A 400 39.25 1.88 -18.59
C ALA A 400 40.37 0.83 -18.48
N HIS A 401 40.07 -0.45 -18.75
CA HIS A 401 41.06 -1.52 -18.73
C HIS A 401 42.02 -1.47 -19.93
N GLU A 402 41.54 -1.02 -21.08
CA GLU A 402 42.34 -0.85 -22.31
C GLU A 402 43.29 0.36 -22.21
N LEU A 403 42.88 1.44 -21.52
CA LEU A 403 43.74 2.57 -21.19
C LEU A 403 44.79 2.22 -20.12
N ALA A 404 44.47 1.33 -19.17
CA ALA A 404 45.42 0.82 -18.18
C ALA A 404 46.45 -0.17 -18.77
N GLY A 405 46.10 -0.90 -19.83
CA GLY A 405 47.01 -1.80 -20.56
C GLY A 405 47.92 -1.11 -21.59
N ARG A 406 47.74 0.19 -21.83
CA ARG A 406 48.52 1.01 -22.79
C ARG A 406 49.63 1.84 -22.13
N SER A 407 50.17 1.40 -20.99
CA SER A 407 51.43 1.94 -20.47
C SER A 407 52.59 1.48 -21.37
N TRP A 408 53.00 2.42 -22.23
CA TRP A 408 54.10 2.40 -23.18
C TRP A 408 55.39 1.71 -22.68
N PRO A 409 56.01 0.78 -23.44
CA PRO A 409 57.38 0.38 -23.17
C PRO A 409 58.32 1.52 -23.58
N LEU A 410 58.83 2.26 -22.60
CA LEU A 410 59.88 3.24 -22.82
C LEU A 410 61.17 2.51 -23.27
N ARG A 411 61.44 2.62 -24.57
CA ARG A 411 62.76 2.95 -25.13
C ARG A 411 63.91 2.06 -24.64
N GLN A 412 63.98 0.82 -25.12
CA GLN A 412 65.28 0.15 -25.21
C GLN A 412 66.00 0.58 -26.49
N HIS A 413 67.00 1.40 -26.23
CA HIS A 413 67.93 1.98 -27.17
C HIS A 413 68.70 0.88 -27.91
N ASN A 414 68.62 0.92 -29.25
CA ASN A 414 69.35 0.08 -30.18
C ASN A 414 70.88 0.23 -29.99
N LYS A 415 71.51 -0.72 -29.31
CA LYS A 415 72.96 -0.96 -29.34
C LYS A 415 73.19 -2.31 -30.01
N ASN A 416 73.28 -2.35 -31.34
CA ASN A 416 74.01 -3.39 -32.11
C ASN A 416 74.02 -3.12 -33.62
N LEU A 417 74.35 -1.88 -34.01
CA LEU A 417 74.70 -1.54 -35.40
C LEU A 417 76.14 -1.03 -35.49
N ARG A 418 77.08 -1.82 -34.95
CA ARG A 418 78.51 -1.62 -35.17
C ARG A 418 79.14 -3.00 -35.32
N ASN A 419 79.19 -3.47 -36.56
CA ASN A 419 80.13 -4.45 -37.14
C ASN A 419 79.49 -5.18 -38.32
N ARG A 420 79.53 -4.56 -39.50
CA ARG A 420 79.59 -5.28 -40.79
C ARG A 420 80.50 -4.49 -41.74
N PRO A 421 81.51 -5.12 -42.36
CA PRO A 421 82.35 -4.47 -43.37
C PRO A 421 81.61 -4.43 -44.74
N PRO A 422 82.05 -3.60 -45.69
CA PRO A 422 81.38 -3.40 -46.96
C PRO A 422 81.87 -4.41 -48.01
N GLU A 423 80.96 -5.06 -48.73
CA GLU A 423 81.26 -5.75 -49.99
C GLU A 423 80.22 -5.34 -51.06
N GLY A 424 80.73 -5.19 -52.28
CA GLY A 424 80.13 -4.45 -53.40
C GLY A 424 79.05 -5.18 -54.23
N PRO A 425 78.73 -4.68 -55.44
CA PRO A 425 77.45 -4.89 -56.09
C PRO A 425 77.44 -5.92 -57.23
N SER A 426 76.35 -6.69 -57.34
CA SER A 426 75.85 -7.42 -58.53
C SER A 426 74.57 -8.18 -58.11
N ASP A 427 73.53 -8.43 -58.89
CA ASP A 427 73.15 -8.08 -60.26
C ASP A 427 71.61 -8.20 -60.37
N GLN A 428 71.08 -7.62 -61.46
CA GLN A 428 69.70 -7.70 -61.96
C GLN A 428 69.19 -9.17 -62.04
N GLN A 429 67.90 -9.51 -61.96
CA GLN A 429 66.85 -9.18 -62.94
C GLN A 429 65.48 -9.77 -62.51
N PRO A 430 64.33 -9.22 -62.96
CA PRO A 430 62.98 -9.67 -62.59
C PRO A 430 62.34 -10.56 -63.68
N ASN A 431 61.37 -11.40 -63.30
CA ASN A 431 60.50 -12.12 -64.25
C ASN A 431 59.01 -11.81 -63.99
N PRO A 432 58.24 -11.34 -64.99
CA PRO A 432 56.84 -10.94 -64.85
C PRO A 432 55.84 -11.96 -65.43
N GLY A 433 54.57 -11.81 -65.05
CA GLY A 433 53.43 -12.14 -65.93
C GLY A 433 52.35 -13.05 -65.35
N ARG A 434 51.15 -12.48 -65.11
CA ARG A 434 49.97 -12.65 -66.00
C ARG A 434 48.71 -11.96 -65.45
N HIS A 435 48.33 -10.91 -66.18
CA HIS A 435 47.00 -10.45 -66.60
C HIS A 435 45.71 -11.11 -66.06
N SER A 436 44.94 -10.29 -65.33
CA SER A 436 43.59 -9.77 -65.67
C SER A 436 42.65 -10.53 -66.63
N ARG A 437 41.41 -10.80 -66.16
CA ARG A 437 40.19 -10.56 -66.94
C ARG A 437 38.93 -10.38 -66.06
N PHE A 438 38.20 -9.29 -66.34
CA PHE A 438 36.78 -8.98 -66.04
C PHE A 438 35.86 -10.14 -66.54
N GLN A 439 34.58 -10.33 -66.15
CA GLN A 439 33.46 -9.39 -66.11
C GLN A 439 32.14 -10.05 -65.60
N GLU A 440 31.35 -9.27 -64.83
CA GLU A 440 29.87 -9.11 -64.72
C GLU A 440 28.81 -10.24 -64.55
N ARG A 441 27.98 -9.98 -63.51
CA ARG A 441 26.50 -9.96 -63.37
C ARG A 441 25.64 -11.20 -63.67
N GLY A 442 24.74 -11.47 -62.73
CA GLY A 442 23.46 -12.15 -63.00
C GLY A 442 22.73 -12.61 -61.74
N VAL A 443 21.90 -11.74 -61.16
CA VAL A 443 20.95 -12.06 -60.07
C VAL A 443 19.61 -12.47 -60.69
N THR A 444 19.07 -13.62 -60.30
CA THR A 444 17.68 -14.02 -60.56
C THR A 444 17.11 -14.77 -59.34
N PRO A 445 15.91 -14.41 -58.83
CA PRO A 445 15.21 -15.17 -57.79
C PRO A 445 14.16 -16.12 -58.40
N PRO A 446 13.69 -17.16 -57.68
CA PRO A 446 12.48 -17.89 -58.06
C PRO A 446 11.24 -17.49 -57.23
N PRO A 447 10.02 -17.79 -57.73
CA PRO A 447 8.80 -17.04 -57.43
C PRO A 447 7.82 -17.71 -56.44
N HIS A 448 6.82 -16.91 -56.05
CA HIS A 448 5.65 -17.20 -55.22
C HIS A 448 4.65 -18.22 -55.81
N HIS A 449 4.04 -19.03 -54.94
CA HIS A 449 2.64 -19.54 -54.88
C HIS A 449 2.53 -20.36 -53.57
N ALA A 450 1.48 -20.44 -52.74
CA ALA A 450 0.13 -19.89 -52.70
C ALA A 450 -0.44 -20.01 -51.26
N ILE A 451 -1.27 -19.03 -50.87
CA ILE A 451 -2.57 -19.12 -50.18
C ILE A 451 -2.90 -20.42 -49.43
N LEU A 452 -3.19 -20.31 -48.12
CA LEU A 452 -4.38 -20.92 -47.49
C LEU A 452 -4.70 -20.27 -46.14
N ALA A 453 -5.92 -19.75 -46.06
CA ALA A 453 -6.59 -19.26 -44.87
C ALA A 453 -7.19 -20.43 -44.08
N PHE A 454 -7.22 -20.35 -42.75
CA PHE A 454 -8.26 -20.99 -41.95
C PHE A 454 -8.61 -20.13 -40.74
N ARG A 455 -9.92 -20.01 -40.54
CA ARG A 455 -10.66 -19.19 -39.57
C ARG A 455 -11.51 -20.16 -38.72
N HIS A 456 -11.75 -19.77 -37.45
CA HIS A 456 -12.69 -20.34 -36.45
C HIS A 456 -12.30 -21.70 -35.86
N SER A 457 -12.52 -22.04 -34.58
CA SER A 457 -13.46 -21.63 -33.52
C SER A 457 -12.84 -22.03 -32.15
N GLY A 458 -13.01 -21.32 -31.03
CA GLY A 458 -14.21 -21.42 -30.18
C GLY A 458 -14.13 -22.63 -29.22
N PHE A 459 -13.56 -22.42 -28.03
CA PHE A 459 -13.99 -22.93 -26.72
C PHE A 459 -13.24 -22.18 -25.61
#